data_AF-A0A3A0ALI9-F1
#
_entry.id   AF-A0A3A0ALI9-F1
#
_cell.length_a   1.000
_cell.length_b   1.000
_cell.length_c   1.000
_cell.angle_alpha   90.00
_cell.angle_beta   90.00
_cell.angle_gamma   90.00
#
_symmetry.space_group_name_H-M   'P 1'
#
loop_
_entity.id
_entity.type
_entity.pdbx_description
1 polymer ?
#
loop_
_entity_poly.entity_id
_entity_poly.type
_entity_poly.pdbx_seq_one_letter_code
_entity_poly.pdbx_strand_id
1 'polypeptide(L)'
;MGRLGSYRRLAQRTDVTLSAFFAMECPIVDPAMYRAMGRAQPYFKRLYSWSDGASLERFTGRRLALRPFCWPQSFDCVHEQLWRRENRSFLVMINSNKLPQLYWQELYTERLRAVAHFSRTDEIDLYGREWEQPAHRLGRTWIPYTLRKWERQLRGHWQRFRPDPLLEAARSVYRGRAESKSETLSRYTFALCFENMVLKGWITEKLFDCFFAGTVPIYWGAPDIEKHVPRDSFIDMRHFATYADLSSFLRSLTVREIKRYRDSARAFVESPRFYPFSKDAFVDIFRQIVCEDTQCAGR
;
A
#
# COMPACT_ATOMS: atom_id res chain seq x y z
N MET A 1 13.60 10.34 6.12
CA MET A 1 13.06 10.60 4.78
C MET A 1 12.82 12.09 4.60
N GLY A 2 13.27 12.63 3.47
CA GLY A 2 13.68 14.02 3.21
C GLY A 2 13.01 15.11 4.04
N ARG A 3 13.81 15.94 4.72
CA ARG A 3 13.29 17.13 5.42
C ARG A 3 12.79 18.11 4.36
N LEU A 4 11.51 18.01 3.98
CA LEU A 4 10.80 19.08 3.27
C LEU A 4 10.97 20.45 3.95
N GLY A 5 11.29 20.49 5.25
CA GLY A 5 11.63 21.73 5.94
C GLY A 5 13.01 22.32 5.59
N SER A 6 13.89 21.59 4.91
CA SER A 6 15.27 21.99 4.65
C SER A 6 15.58 22.29 3.18
N TYR A 7 14.71 21.93 2.22
CA TYR A 7 15.00 22.14 0.79
C TYR A 7 15.22 23.63 0.47
N ARG A 8 14.50 24.55 1.14
CA ARG A 8 14.68 26.00 0.93
C ARG A 8 16.08 26.47 1.33
N ARG A 9 16.61 25.95 2.44
CA ARG A 9 17.97 26.24 2.91
C ARG A 9 19.02 25.63 1.97
N LEU A 10 18.76 24.42 1.49
CA LEU A 10 19.63 23.74 0.53
C LEU A 10 19.63 24.44 -0.83
N ALA A 11 18.49 24.97 -1.28
CA ALA A 11 18.38 25.72 -2.53
C ALA A 11 19.15 27.05 -2.54
N GLN A 12 19.51 27.58 -1.36
CA GLN A 12 20.34 28.79 -1.25
C GLN A 12 21.84 28.51 -1.37
N ARG A 13 22.24 27.22 -1.33
CA ARG A 13 23.64 26.82 -1.46
C ARG A 13 24.02 26.67 -2.92
N THR A 14 25.13 27.30 -3.32
CA THR A 14 25.66 27.22 -4.69
C THR A 14 26.30 25.87 -5.01
N ASP A 15 26.70 25.11 -3.99
CA ASP A 15 27.32 23.79 -4.09
C ASP A 15 26.32 22.63 -4.02
N VAL A 16 25.02 22.92 -4.05
CA VAL A 16 23.95 21.91 -3.95
C VAL A 16 23.03 21.99 -5.15
N THR A 17 22.87 20.87 -5.85
CA THR A 17 21.81 20.68 -6.84
C THR A 17 20.67 19.86 -6.25
N LEU A 18 19.48 20.45 -6.19
CA LEU A 18 18.25 19.73 -5.85
C LEU A 18 17.76 18.98 -7.09
N SER A 19 18.28 17.77 -7.26
CA SER A 19 18.07 16.98 -8.47
C SER A 19 16.64 16.43 -8.59
N ALA A 20 16.22 15.61 -7.63
CA ALA A 20 14.96 14.88 -7.71
C ALA A 20 14.24 14.83 -6.35
N PHE A 21 12.91 14.93 -6.41
CA PHE A 21 12.02 14.71 -5.28
C PHE A 21 11.16 13.48 -5.54
N PHE A 22 11.17 12.51 -4.64
CA PHE A 22 10.32 11.32 -4.72
C PHE A 22 9.21 11.42 -3.69
N ALA A 23 7.95 11.46 -4.15
CA ALA A 23 6.83 11.18 -3.27
C ALA A 23 6.89 9.70 -2.90
N MET A 24 7.14 9.39 -1.61
CA MET A 24 7.32 8.02 -1.12
C MET A 24 6.14 7.48 -0.28
N GLU A 25 5.11 8.29 -0.08
CA GLU A 25 3.86 7.89 0.59
C GLU A 25 2.64 8.41 -0.18
N CYS A 26 1.46 7.85 0.06
CA CYS A 26 0.21 8.35 -0.51
C CYS A 26 -0.35 9.58 0.25
N PRO A 27 -1.20 10.41 -0.38
CA PRO A 27 -1.70 11.65 0.20
C PRO A 27 -2.40 11.54 1.55
N ILE A 28 -3.09 10.42 1.83
CA ILE A 28 -3.81 10.26 3.10
C ILE A 28 -2.89 9.88 4.27
N VAL A 29 -1.67 9.42 3.98
CA VAL A 29 -0.65 9.06 4.98
C VAL A 29 0.25 10.27 5.28
N ASP A 30 0.65 11.02 4.25
CA ASP A 30 1.44 12.25 4.40
C ASP A 30 0.85 13.44 3.60
N PRO A 31 -0.30 14.00 4.01
CA PRO A 31 -0.91 15.16 3.34
C PRO A 31 -0.07 16.43 3.45
N ALA A 32 0.84 16.52 4.43
CA ALA A 32 1.74 17.66 4.55
C ALA A 32 2.79 17.66 3.42
N MET A 33 3.30 16.47 3.05
CA MET A 33 4.22 16.31 1.94
C MET A 33 3.61 16.82 0.62
N TYR A 34 2.39 16.41 0.29
CA TYR A 34 1.76 16.80 -0.97
C TYR A 34 1.48 18.31 -1.06
N ARG A 35 1.02 18.93 0.04
CA ARG A 35 0.87 20.40 0.10
C ARG A 35 2.20 21.13 -0.09
N ALA A 36 3.29 20.57 0.42
CA ALA A 36 4.62 21.14 0.28
C ALA A 36 5.24 20.87 -1.10
N MET A 37 4.90 19.75 -1.73
CA MET A 37 5.41 19.33 -3.04
C MET A 37 5.10 20.36 -4.12
N GLY A 38 3.90 20.94 -4.09
CA GLY A 38 3.56 22.06 -4.97
C GLY A 38 4.53 23.23 -4.85
N ARG A 39 4.92 23.61 -3.64
CA ARG A 39 5.88 24.70 -3.38
C ARG A 39 7.32 24.32 -3.67
N ALA A 40 7.65 23.03 -3.60
CA ALA A 40 8.99 22.51 -3.84
C ALA A 40 9.32 22.37 -5.33
N GLN A 41 8.31 22.22 -6.22
CA GLN A 41 8.54 22.00 -7.65
C GLN A 41 9.55 22.94 -8.32
N PRO A 42 9.54 24.27 -8.09
CA PRO A 42 10.51 25.17 -8.74
C PRO A 42 11.97 24.93 -8.34
N TYR A 43 12.20 24.25 -7.23
CA TYR A 43 13.54 24.02 -6.69
C TYR A 43 14.14 22.70 -7.14
N PHE A 44 13.32 21.72 -7.50
CA PHE A 44 13.80 20.41 -7.92
C PHE A 44 13.73 20.29 -9.44
N LYS A 45 14.79 19.79 -10.07
CA LYS A 45 14.79 19.54 -11.52
C LYS A 45 13.68 18.54 -11.92
N ARG A 46 13.37 17.58 -11.05
CA ARG A 46 12.43 16.48 -11.31
C ARG A 46 11.61 16.13 -10.09
N LEU A 47 10.32 15.86 -10.29
CA LEU A 47 9.43 15.29 -9.28
C LEU A 47 8.97 13.93 -9.75
N TYR A 48 9.05 12.93 -8.88
CA TYR A 48 8.64 11.55 -9.13
C TYR A 48 7.44 11.19 -8.26
N SER A 49 6.47 10.51 -8.88
CA SER A 49 5.31 9.96 -8.20
C SER A 49 4.79 8.72 -8.93
N TRP A 50 4.05 7.89 -8.22
CA TRP A 50 3.27 6.76 -8.75
C TRP A 50 2.04 7.20 -9.54
N SER A 51 1.56 8.41 -9.30
CA SER A 51 0.34 8.93 -9.89
C SER A 51 0.63 10.15 -10.77
N ASP A 52 -0.32 10.49 -11.62
CA ASP A 52 -0.20 11.68 -12.46
C ASP A 52 -0.56 12.97 -11.72
N GLY A 53 -0.14 14.10 -12.29
CA GLY A 53 -0.36 15.42 -11.69
C GLY A 53 -1.84 15.80 -11.57
N ALA A 54 -2.73 15.24 -12.40
CA ALA A 54 -4.16 15.53 -12.34
C ALA A 54 -4.82 14.80 -11.16
N SER A 55 -4.47 13.52 -10.96
CA SER A 55 -4.95 12.70 -9.85
C SER A 55 -4.48 13.24 -8.49
N LEU A 56 -3.35 13.95 -8.46
CA LEU A 56 -2.77 14.52 -7.25
C LEU A 56 -3.11 15.99 -7.01
N GLU A 57 -3.72 16.67 -7.97
CA GLU A 57 -3.96 18.12 -7.95
C GLU A 57 -4.70 18.58 -6.68
N ARG A 58 -5.70 17.81 -6.23
CA ARG A 58 -6.46 18.10 -5.01
C ARG A 58 -5.58 18.18 -3.75
N PHE A 59 -4.51 17.40 -3.70
CA PHE A 59 -3.61 17.33 -2.54
C PHE A 59 -2.43 18.30 -2.64
N THR A 60 -2.03 18.64 -3.87
CA THR A 60 -0.91 19.54 -4.16
C THR A 60 -1.35 21.00 -4.30
N GLY A 61 -2.64 21.25 -4.52
CA GLY A 61 -3.24 22.57 -4.74
C GLY A 61 -3.01 23.12 -6.16
N ARG A 62 -2.30 22.38 -7.01
CA ARG A 62 -2.08 22.68 -8.43
C ARG A 62 -1.60 21.43 -9.16
N ARG A 63 -1.88 21.34 -10.46
CA ARG A 63 -1.30 20.29 -11.31
C ARG A 63 0.24 20.40 -11.35
N LEU A 64 0.92 19.28 -11.09
CA LEU A 64 2.38 19.19 -11.11
C LEU A 64 2.87 18.39 -12.31
N ALA A 65 4.09 18.71 -12.77
CA ALA A 65 4.80 17.90 -13.75
C ALA A 65 5.52 16.76 -13.02
N LEU A 66 4.93 15.56 -13.07
CA LEU A 66 5.42 14.38 -12.36
C LEU A 66 5.93 13.35 -13.36
N ARG A 67 7.11 12.78 -13.08
CA ARG A 67 7.63 11.60 -13.78
C ARG A 67 7.09 10.34 -13.07
N PRO A 68 6.46 9.40 -13.78
CA PRO A 68 5.92 8.19 -13.17
C PRO A 68 7.03 7.24 -12.71
N PHE A 69 6.80 6.51 -11.63
CA PHE A 69 7.56 5.31 -11.27
C PHE A 69 6.69 4.33 -10.50
N CYS A 70 7.04 3.04 -10.54
CA CYS A 70 6.34 2.02 -9.77
C CYS A 70 7.06 1.74 -8.44
N TRP A 71 6.33 1.23 -7.45
CA TRP A 71 6.93 0.85 -6.18
C TRP A 71 7.87 -0.34 -6.36
N PRO A 72 9.17 -0.22 -6.03
CA PRO A 72 10.14 -1.30 -6.22
C PRO A 72 9.84 -2.46 -5.27
N GLN A 73 9.83 -3.68 -5.81
CA GLN A 73 9.56 -4.91 -5.07
C GLN A 73 10.86 -5.57 -4.60
N SER A 74 10.78 -6.23 -3.44
CA SER A 74 11.94 -6.88 -2.83
C SER A 74 12.43 -8.08 -3.63
N PHE A 75 11.55 -8.76 -4.34
CA PHE A 75 11.82 -10.01 -5.04
C PHE A 75 11.51 -9.89 -6.53
N ASP A 76 12.27 -10.65 -7.33
CA ASP A 76 12.14 -10.69 -8.79
C ASP A 76 11.63 -12.07 -9.26
N CYS A 77 11.32 -12.97 -8.31
CA CYS A 77 10.78 -14.29 -8.55
C CYS A 77 9.87 -14.72 -7.38
N VAL A 78 9.10 -15.78 -7.61
CA VAL A 78 8.24 -16.37 -6.58
C VAL A 78 9.02 -17.19 -5.56
N HIS A 79 8.49 -17.33 -4.34
CA HIS A 79 9.06 -18.21 -3.33
C HIS A 79 8.61 -19.66 -3.55
N GLU A 80 9.40 -20.45 -4.28
CA GLU A 80 9.05 -21.83 -4.68
C GLU A 80 8.58 -22.72 -3.53
N GLN A 81 9.27 -22.68 -2.39
CA GLN A 81 8.91 -23.48 -1.22
C GLN A 81 7.52 -23.12 -0.67
N LEU A 82 7.19 -21.83 -0.66
CA LEU A 82 5.89 -21.33 -0.20
C LEU A 82 4.78 -21.63 -1.21
N TRP A 83 5.09 -21.54 -2.49
CA TRP A 83 4.17 -21.82 -3.59
C TRP A 83 3.68 -23.27 -3.61
N ARG A 84 4.53 -24.23 -3.25
CA ARG A 84 4.17 -25.65 -3.20
C ARG A 84 3.18 -26.00 -2.10
N ARG A 85 2.86 -25.08 -1.18
CA ARG A 85 1.89 -25.33 -0.11
C ARG A 85 0.47 -25.50 -0.69
N GLU A 86 -0.09 -26.69 -0.51
CA GLU A 86 -1.44 -27.05 -0.97
C GLU A 86 -2.50 -26.80 0.10
N ASN A 87 -2.25 -27.21 1.34
CA ASN A 87 -3.18 -27.00 2.45
C ASN A 87 -3.15 -25.52 2.89
N ARG A 88 -4.17 -24.77 2.50
CA ARG A 88 -4.28 -23.33 2.71
C ARG A 88 -5.63 -23.00 3.35
N SER A 89 -5.59 -22.25 4.45
CA SER A 89 -6.76 -21.62 5.06
C SER A 89 -7.45 -20.66 4.09
N PHE A 90 -8.67 -20.25 4.40
CA PHE A 90 -9.52 -19.53 3.44
C PHE A 90 -9.03 -18.11 3.15
N LEU A 91 -9.10 -17.20 4.13
CA LEU A 91 -8.86 -15.77 3.94
C LEU A 91 -7.97 -15.18 5.03
N VAL A 92 -7.07 -14.27 4.66
CA VAL A 92 -6.24 -13.52 5.60
C VAL A 92 -6.22 -12.02 5.29
N MET A 93 -6.03 -11.21 6.33
CA MET A 93 -5.57 -9.83 6.17
C MET A 93 -4.34 -9.59 7.04
N ILE A 94 -3.28 -9.00 6.44
CA ILE A 94 -2.08 -8.60 7.17
C ILE A 94 -1.96 -7.06 7.14
N ASN A 95 -2.41 -6.39 8.20
CA ASN A 95 -2.42 -4.93 8.30
C ASN A 95 -2.16 -4.46 9.73
N SER A 96 -1.55 -3.29 9.91
CA SER A 96 -1.42 -2.68 11.23
C SER A 96 -2.64 -1.82 11.57
N ASN A 97 -3.01 -1.76 12.85
CA ASN A 97 -4.12 -0.95 13.34
C ASN A 97 -3.78 0.55 13.29
N LYS A 98 -4.22 1.23 12.23
CA LYS A 98 -3.82 2.59 11.87
C LYS A 98 -5.02 3.42 11.45
N LEU A 99 -5.00 4.71 11.76
CA LEU A 99 -5.98 5.69 11.27
C LEU A 99 -5.35 6.62 10.23
N PRO A 100 -6.06 6.93 9.12
CA PRO A 100 -5.57 7.87 8.13
C PRO A 100 -5.53 9.30 8.71
N GLN A 101 -4.72 10.17 8.10
CA GLN A 101 -4.77 11.61 8.42
C GLN A 101 -5.91 12.33 7.70
N LEU A 102 -6.31 11.80 6.54
CA LEU A 102 -7.31 12.39 5.67
C LEU A 102 -8.30 11.31 5.24
N TYR A 103 -9.59 11.58 5.42
CA TYR A 103 -10.68 10.68 5.05
C TYR A 103 -11.18 11.00 3.64
N TRP A 104 -10.38 10.64 2.63
CA TRP A 104 -10.75 10.80 1.22
C TRP A 104 -10.31 9.58 0.43
N GLN A 105 -11.28 8.85 -0.12
CA GLN A 105 -11.04 7.59 -0.84
C GLN A 105 -10.10 6.62 -0.08
N GLU A 106 -10.14 6.66 1.24
CA GLU A 106 -9.30 5.84 2.11
C GLU A 106 -9.91 4.45 2.29
N LEU A 107 -9.06 3.45 2.46
CA LEU A 107 -9.46 2.04 2.53
C LEU A 107 -9.18 1.43 3.91
N TYR A 108 -8.76 2.20 4.91
CA TYR A 108 -8.63 1.72 6.30
C TYR A 108 -10.00 1.36 6.87
N THR A 109 -11.01 2.21 6.65
CA THR A 109 -12.38 1.90 7.06
C THR A 109 -12.94 0.69 6.31
N GLU A 110 -12.68 0.59 5.00
CA GLU A 110 -13.13 -0.57 4.21
C GLU A 110 -12.47 -1.87 4.66
N ARG A 111 -11.18 -1.86 5.06
CA ARG A 111 -10.52 -3.02 5.67
C ARG A 111 -11.25 -3.49 6.93
N LEU A 112 -11.62 -2.55 7.81
CA LEU A 112 -12.35 -2.87 9.03
C LEU A 112 -13.76 -3.42 8.74
N ARG A 113 -14.47 -2.86 7.75
CA ARG A 113 -15.78 -3.37 7.32
C ARG A 113 -15.68 -4.77 6.72
N ALA A 114 -14.66 -5.03 5.90
CA ALA A 114 -14.40 -6.35 5.36
C ALA A 114 -14.14 -7.37 6.47
N VAL A 115 -13.22 -7.07 7.40
CA VAL A 115 -12.95 -7.95 8.54
C VAL A 115 -14.22 -8.18 9.37
N ALA A 116 -14.98 -7.12 9.67
CA ALA A 116 -16.21 -7.25 10.43
C ALA A 116 -17.25 -8.13 9.73
N HIS A 117 -17.31 -8.11 8.39
CA HIS A 117 -18.16 -9.02 7.63
C HIS A 117 -17.71 -10.48 7.77
N PHE A 118 -16.45 -10.78 7.42
CA PHE A 118 -15.92 -12.15 7.39
C PHE A 118 -15.69 -12.76 8.78
N SER A 119 -15.56 -11.94 9.82
CA SER A 119 -15.46 -12.41 11.21
C SER A 119 -16.74 -13.10 11.71
N ARG A 120 -17.91 -12.79 11.13
CA ARG A 120 -19.19 -13.38 11.54
C ARG A 120 -19.29 -14.87 11.25
N THR A 121 -18.49 -15.35 10.30
CA THR A 121 -18.43 -16.75 9.88
C THR A 121 -17.07 -17.38 10.18
N ASP A 122 -16.21 -16.71 10.96
CA ASP A 122 -14.83 -17.13 11.30
C ASP A 122 -13.99 -17.52 10.06
N GLU A 123 -14.22 -16.82 8.94
CA GLU A 123 -13.60 -17.12 7.64
C GLU A 123 -12.25 -16.45 7.43
N ILE A 124 -11.94 -15.43 8.24
CA ILE A 124 -10.78 -14.56 8.08
C ILE A 124 -9.89 -14.60 9.31
N ASP A 125 -8.58 -14.64 9.09
CA ASP A 125 -7.59 -14.38 10.12
C ASP A 125 -6.95 -13.00 9.92
N LEU A 126 -6.73 -12.29 11.03
CA LEU A 126 -6.09 -10.99 11.04
C LEU A 126 -4.71 -11.04 11.69
N TYR A 127 -3.69 -10.62 10.96
CA TYR A 127 -2.34 -10.40 11.48
C TYR A 127 -1.93 -8.94 11.39
N GLY A 128 -1.07 -8.51 12.32
CA GLY A 128 -0.38 -7.24 12.22
C GLY A 128 -0.02 -6.64 13.56
N ARG A 129 0.26 -5.33 13.57
CA ARG A 129 0.72 -4.63 14.76
C ARG A 129 -0.41 -3.80 15.37
N GLU A 130 -0.39 -3.70 16.70
CA GLU A 130 -1.18 -2.76 17.49
C GLU A 130 -2.70 -2.98 17.50
N TRP A 131 -3.18 -4.19 17.22
CA TRP A 131 -4.61 -4.53 17.32
C TRP A 131 -5.12 -4.64 18.76
N GLU A 132 -4.22 -4.94 19.71
CA GLU A 132 -4.49 -4.95 21.15
C GLU A 132 -4.64 -3.54 21.75
N GLN A 133 -4.20 -2.51 21.03
CA GLN A 133 -4.19 -1.13 21.50
C GLN A 133 -5.13 -0.27 20.64
N PRO A 134 -5.53 0.92 21.10
CA PRO A 134 -6.24 1.87 20.26
C PRO A 134 -5.40 2.26 19.05
N ALA A 135 -6.05 2.37 17.90
CA ALA A 135 -5.43 2.71 16.63
C ALA A 135 -4.64 4.03 16.73
N HIS A 136 -3.46 4.08 16.14
CA HIS A 136 -2.68 5.32 16.07
C HIS A 136 -2.91 6.07 14.76
N ARG A 137 -2.97 7.40 14.83
CA ARG A 137 -3.03 8.25 13.64
C ARG A 137 -1.68 8.30 12.95
N LEU A 138 -1.69 8.10 11.63
CA LEU A 138 -0.51 8.17 10.77
C LEU A 138 0.00 9.60 10.59
N GLY A 139 1.15 9.72 9.94
CA GLY A 139 1.76 10.99 9.51
C GLY A 139 2.30 11.89 10.63
N ARG A 140 2.88 13.02 10.22
CA ARG A 140 3.42 14.02 11.16
C ARG A 140 2.28 14.82 11.78
N THR A 141 2.40 15.07 13.09
CA THR A 141 1.49 15.93 13.86
C THR A 141 2.32 16.91 14.66
N TRP A 142 1.78 18.11 14.93
CA TRP A 142 2.42 19.08 15.82
C TRP A 142 2.32 18.66 17.29
N ILE A 143 1.40 17.73 17.62
CA ILE A 143 1.10 17.34 19.00
C ILE A 143 2.30 16.58 19.59
N PRO A 144 2.86 17.04 20.73
CA PRO A 144 3.93 16.35 21.46
C PRO A 144 3.62 14.87 21.73
N TYR A 145 4.66 14.04 21.71
CA TYR A 145 4.53 12.59 21.92
C TYR A 145 3.83 12.24 23.24
N THR A 146 4.13 12.97 24.32
CA THR A 146 3.50 12.79 25.64
C THR A 146 1.99 12.95 25.55
N LEU A 147 1.50 14.05 24.99
CA LEU A 147 0.06 14.31 24.84
C LEU A 147 -0.62 13.27 23.95
N ARG A 148 0.02 12.81 22.88
CA ARG A 148 -0.51 11.71 22.05
C ARG A 148 -0.63 10.40 22.82
N LYS A 149 0.35 10.10 23.68
CA LYS A 149 0.33 8.91 24.53
C LYS A 149 -0.85 8.97 25.51
N TRP A 150 -1.08 10.13 26.13
CA TRP A 150 -2.23 10.37 27.01
C TRP A 150 -3.56 10.25 26.27
N GLU A 151 -3.70 10.91 25.12
CA GLU A 151 -4.89 10.80 24.26
C GLU A 151 -5.20 9.36 23.91
N ARG A 152 -4.18 8.56 23.57
CA ARG A 152 -4.33 7.14 23.26
C ARG A 152 -4.79 6.32 24.47
N GLN A 153 -4.23 6.59 25.65
CA GLN A 153 -4.66 5.94 26.89
C GLN A 153 -6.11 6.28 27.23
N LEU A 154 -6.49 7.55 27.15
CA LEU A 154 -7.88 8.00 27.38
C LEU A 154 -8.84 7.35 26.39
N ARG A 155 -8.48 7.29 25.11
CA ARG A 155 -9.27 6.61 24.08
C ARG A 155 -9.44 5.13 24.39
N GLY A 156 -8.39 4.46 24.88
CA GLY A 156 -8.48 3.07 25.32
C GLY A 156 -9.44 2.88 26.48
N HIS A 157 -9.45 3.80 27.46
CA HIS A 157 -10.43 3.77 28.55
C HIS A 157 -11.84 4.04 28.03
N TRP A 158 -12.02 5.02 27.16
CA TRP A 158 -13.33 5.36 26.58
C TRP A 158 -13.92 4.23 25.75
N GLN A 159 -13.08 3.50 25.00
CA GLN A 159 -13.48 2.31 24.23
C GLN A 159 -14.01 1.17 25.11
N ARG A 160 -13.68 1.11 26.40
CA ARG A 160 -14.29 0.15 27.33
C ARG A 160 -15.77 0.46 27.60
N PHE A 161 -16.14 1.73 27.54
CA PHE A 161 -17.52 2.18 27.78
C PHE A 161 -18.33 2.31 26.48
N ARG A 162 -17.66 2.61 25.36
CA ARG A 162 -18.24 2.73 24.03
C ARG A 162 -17.42 1.89 23.04
N PRO A 163 -17.64 0.58 22.98
CA PRO A 163 -16.91 -0.28 22.07
C PRO A 163 -17.21 0.07 20.61
N ASP A 164 -16.17 0.03 19.77
CA ASP A 164 -16.32 0.15 18.33
C ASP A 164 -16.55 -1.26 17.75
N PRO A 165 -17.73 -1.54 17.18
CA PRO A 165 -18.08 -2.88 16.73
C PRO A 165 -17.13 -3.41 15.65
N LEU A 166 -16.58 -2.53 14.80
CA LEU A 166 -15.64 -2.94 13.76
C LEU A 166 -14.29 -3.35 14.37
N LEU A 167 -13.85 -2.64 15.41
CA LEU A 167 -12.61 -2.96 16.12
C LEU A 167 -12.74 -4.24 16.95
N GLU A 168 -13.89 -4.47 17.57
CA GLU A 168 -14.17 -5.72 18.29
C GLU A 168 -14.17 -6.92 17.34
N ALA A 169 -14.85 -6.80 16.21
CA ALA A 169 -14.85 -7.82 15.18
C ALA A 169 -13.44 -8.08 14.62
N ALA A 170 -12.60 -7.06 14.51
CA ALA A 170 -11.20 -7.25 14.14
C ALA A 170 -10.39 -7.98 15.23
N ARG A 171 -10.65 -7.67 16.51
CA ARG A 171 -9.96 -8.32 17.64
C ARG A 171 -10.38 -9.78 17.81
N SER A 172 -11.62 -10.15 17.48
CA SER A 172 -12.08 -11.54 17.62
C SER A 172 -11.36 -12.51 16.68
N VAL A 173 -10.86 -12.01 15.54
CA VAL A 173 -10.11 -12.80 14.55
C VAL A 173 -8.61 -12.49 14.52
N TYR A 174 -8.10 -11.73 15.50
CA TYR A 174 -6.69 -11.35 15.56
C TYR A 174 -5.82 -12.51 16.03
N ARG A 175 -4.81 -12.88 15.22
CA ARG A 175 -3.89 -14.00 15.45
C ARG A 175 -2.47 -13.56 15.85
N GLY A 176 -2.27 -12.27 16.13
CA GLY A 176 -0.97 -11.73 16.53
C GLY A 176 -0.19 -11.05 15.41
N ARG A 177 1.11 -10.89 15.62
CA ARG A 177 2.02 -10.31 14.63
C ARG A 177 2.47 -11.40 13.65
N ALA A 178 2.43 -11.10 12.35
CA ALA A 178 3.10 -11.93 11.36
C ALA A 178 4.62 -11.77 11.51
N GLU A 179 5.33 -12.84 11.88
CA GLU A 179 6.79 -12.84 11.97
C GLU A 179 7.44 -12.72 10.59
N SER A 180 6.95 -13.52 9.64
CA SER A 180 7.26 -13.41 8.21
C SER A 180 5.97 -13.24 7.42
N LYS A 181 5.91 -12.15 6.64
CA LYS A 181 4.73 -11.82 5.83
C LYS A 181 4.48 -12.88 4.76
N SER A 182 5.52 -13.28 4.02
CA SER A 182 5.41 -14.30 2.97
C SER A 182 5.02 -15.67 3.54
N GLU A 183 5.60 -16.08 4.67
CA GLU A 183 5.26 -17.35 5.32
C GLU A 183 3.82 -17.36 5.84
N THR A 184 3.35 -16.24 6.38
CA THR A 184 1.95 -16.10 6.82
C THR A 184 1.02 -16.16 5.62
N LEU A 185 1.26 -15.36 4.58
CA LEU A 185 0.42 -15.32 3.38
C LEU A 185 0.29 -16.69 2.73
N SER A 186 1.39 -17.44 2.61
CA SER A 186 1.40 -18.73 1.92
C SER A 186 0.51 -19.80 2.57
N ARG A 187 0.12 -19.62 3.83
CA ARG A 187 -0.84 -20.47 4.55
C ARG A 187 -2.28 -20.23 4.14
N TYR A 188 -2.57 -19.23 3.31
CA TYR A 188 -3.92 -18.85 2.92
C TYR A 188 -4.11 -18.88 1.41
N THR A 189 -5.36 -19.14 1.02
CA THR A 189 -5.80 -19.19 -0.38
C THR A 189 -6.00 -17.78 -0.90
N PHE A 190 -6.72 -16.96 -0.13
CA PHE A 190 -7.01 -15.57 -0.47
C PHE A 190 -6.42 -14.61 0.57
N ALA A 191 -6.07 -13.41 0.12
CA ALA A 191 -5.70 -12.32 1.02
C ALA A 191 -6.40 -11.01 0.65
N LEU A 192 -6.91 -10.28 1.64
CA LEU A 192 -7.41 -8.91 1.44
C LEU A 192 -6.21 -7.97 1.23
N CYS A 193 -5.85 -7.73 -0.02
CA CYS A 193 -4.71 -6.90 -0.43
C CYS A 193 -5.23 -5.48 -0.77
N PHE A 194 -5.95 -4.83 0.15
CA PHE A 194 -6.46 -3.45 0.00
C PHE A 194 -5.35 -2.42 0.23
N GLU A 195 -5.21 -1.45 -0.67
CA GLU A 195 -4.28 -0.35 -0.53
C GLU A 195 -4.69 0.65 0.55
N ASN A 196 -3.87 1.67 0.81
CA ASN A 196 -4.22 2.68 1.81
C ASN A 196 -5.37 3.57 1.30
N MET A 197 -5.38 3.86 0.00
CA MET A 197 -6.43 4.64 -0.66
C MET A 197 -6.61 4.17 -2.11
N VAL A 198 -7.74 4.54 -2.68
CA VAL A 198 -7.97 4.49 -4.13
C VAL A 198 -7.25 5.68 -4.75
N LEU A 199 -6.24 5.40 -5.59
CA LEU A 199 -5.47 6.43 -6.30
C LEU A 199 -4.85 5.83 -7.56
N LYS A 200 -4.97 6.51 -8.70
CA LYS A 200 -4.39 6.05 -9.99
C LYS A 200 -2.90 5.75 -9.84
N GLY A 201 -2.46 4.58 -10.32
CA GLY A 201 -1.06 4.13 -10.24
C GLY A 201 -0.55 3.78 -8.84
N TRP A 202 -1.37 3.87 -7.78
CA TRP A 202 -0.97 3.52 -6.41
C TRP A 202 -1.03 2.01 -6.18
N ILE A 203 0.01 1.31 -6.63
CA ILE A 203 0.21 -0.13 -6.48
C ILE A 203 1.46 -0.35 -5.64
N THR A 204 1.33 -0.99 -4.48
CA THR A 204 2.40 -1.15 -3.49
C THR A 204 2.83 -2.61 -3.34
N GLU A 205 3.66 -2.90 -2.33
CA GLU A 205 4.12 -4.25 -1.99
C GLU A 205 2.98 -5.25 -1.72
N LYS A 206 1.80 -4.78 -1.29
CA LYS A 206 0.72 -5.68 -0.83
C LYS A 206 0.31 -6.69 -1.88
N LEU A 207 0.10 -6.23 -3.11
CA LEU A 207 -0.29 -7.10 -4.22
C LEU A 207 0.80 -8.15 -4.52
N PHE A 208 2.05 -7.70 -4.59
CA PHE A 208 3.17 -8.54 -4.97
C PHE A 208 3.59 -9.52 -3.87
N ASP A 209 3.46 -9.14 -2.60
CA ASP A 209 3.66 -10.08 -1.48
C ASP A 209 2.69 -11.27 -1.59
N CYS A 210 1.44 -11.02 -2.02
CA CYS A 210 0.45 -12.05 -2.31
C CYS A 210 0.96 -12.96 -3.47
N PHE A 211 1.50 -12.36 -4.56
CA PHE A 211 2.12 -13.11 -5.68
C PHE A 211 3.35 -13.94 -5.26
N PHE A 212 4.30 -13.37 -4.53
CA PHE A 212 5.52 -14.08 -4.15
C PHE A 212 5.24 -15.29 -3.25
N ALA A 213 4.18 -15.24 -2.42
CA ALA A 213 3.74 -16.34 -1.56
C ALA A 213 2.76 -17.32 -2.22
N GLY A 214 2.26 -16.99 -3.42
CA GLY A 214 1.31 -17.81 -4.18
C GLY A 214 -0.11 -17.74 -3.66
N THR A 215 -0.45 -16.67 -2.95
CA THR A 215 -1.77 -16.39 -2.40
C THR A 215 -2.54 -15.49 -3.37
N VAL A 216 -3.81 -15.79 -3.63
CA VAL A 216 -4.63 -15.01 -4.57
C VAL A 216 -5.05 -13.69 -3.92
N PRO A 217 -4.63 -12.52 -4.44
CA PRO A 217 -5.00 -11.25 -3.85
C PRO A 217 -6.42 -10.83 -4.22
N ILE A 218 -7.18 -10.40 -3.22
CA ILE A 218 -8.41 -9.62 -3.38
C ILE A 218 -8.00 -8.14 -3.28
N TYR A 219 -7.89 -7.48 -4.44
CA TYR A 219 -7.29 -6.17 -4.56
C TYR A 219 -8.34 -5.06 -4.56
N TRP A 220 -8.04 -3.98 -3.83
CA TRP A 220 -8.73 -2.69 -3.95
C TRP A 220 -7.71 -1.57 -3.79
N GLY A 221 -7.54 -0.74 -4.82
CA GLY A 221 -6.53 0.32 -4.82
C GLY A 221 -6.55 1.14 -6.09
N ALA A 222 -5.52 1.03 -6.92
CA ALA A 222 -5.40 1.76 -8.18
C ALA A 222 -6.56 1.44 -9.15
N PRO A 223 -7.35 2.43 -9.59
CA PRO A 223 -8.45 2.18 -10.52
C PRO A 223 -8.01 1.63 -11.87
N ASP A 224 -6.77 1.90 -12.26
CA ASP A 224 -6.14 1.53 -13.52
C ASP A 224 -5.22 0.30 -13.41
N ILE A 225 -5.35 -0.50 -12.35
CA ILE A 225 -4.51 -1.68 -12.06
C ILE A 225 -4.32 -2.61 -13.26
N GLU A 226 -5.35 -2.84 -14.08
CA GLU A 226 -5.31 -3.74 -15.24
C GLU A 226 -4.35 -3.29 -16.35
N LYS A 227 -3.95 -2.00 -16.36
CA LYS A 227 -2.90 -1.51 -17.27
C LYS A 227 -1.52 -2.04 -16.88
N HIS A 228 -1.33 -2.29 -15.58
CA HIS A 228 -0.05 -2.64 -15.00
C HIS A 228 0.08 -4.13 -14.72
N VAL A 229 -1.02 -4.77 -14.29
CA VAL A 229 -1.05 -6.16 -13.81
C VAL A 229 -2.17 -6.92 -14.53
N PRO A 230 -1.95 -8.17 -14.99
CA PRO A 230 -2.98 -8.96 -15.67
C PRO A 230 -4.23 -9.17 -14.82
N ARG A 231 -5.42 -8.95 -15.40
CA ARG A 231 -6.72 -9.11 -14.71
C ARG A 231 -6.89 -10.50 -14.09
N ASP A 232 -6.40 -11.53 -14.75
CA ASP A 232 -6.54 -12.92 -14.29
C ASP A 232 -5.53 -13.32 -13.21
N SER A 233 -4.78 -12.36 -12.62
CA SER A 233 -3.84 -12.62 -11.51
C SER A 233 -4.37 -12.18 -10.15
N PHE A 234 -5.49 -11.46 -10.09
CA PHE A 234 -6.09 -10.96 -8.86
C PHE A 234 -7.62 -10.92 -8.96
N ILE A 235 -8.28 -10.85 -7.81
CA ILE A 235 -9.73 -10.65 -7.72
C ILE A 235 -9.97 -9.18 -7.42
N ASP A 236 -10.63 -8.46 -8.32
CA ASP A 236 -10.91 -7.04 -8.14
C ASP A 236 -12.14 -6.83 -7.26
N MET A 237 -11.95 -6.26 -6.07
CA MET A 237 -13.03 -5.97 -5.12
C MET A 237 -14.11 -5.07 -5.72
N ARG A 238 -13.76 -4.21 -6.70
CA ARG A 238 -14.69 -3.26 -7.32
C ARG A 238 -15.79 -3.92 -8.17
N HIS A 239 -15.63 -5.20 -8.50
CA HIS A 239 -16.65 -5.98 -9.19
C HIS A 239 -17.76 -6.50 -8.27
N PHE A 240 -17.65 -6.30 -6.96
CA PHE A 240 -18.61 -6.77 -5.98
C PHE A 240 -19.31 -5.59 -5.31
N ALA A 241 -20.64 -5.61 -5.27
CA ALA A 241 -21.42 -4.59 -4.59
C ALA A 241 -21.34 -4.75 -3.07
N THR A 242 -21.27 -5.99 -2.58
CA THR A 242 -21.19 -6.32 -1.16
C THR A 242 -20.12 -7.37 -0.85
N TYR A 243 -19.70 -7.44 0.41
CA TYR A 243 -18.81 -8.52 0.86
C TYR A 243 -19.49 -9.90 0.87
N ALA A 244 -20.83 -9.95 0.89
CA ALA A 244 -21.57 -11.19 0.74
C ALA A 244 -21.40 -11.73 -0.69
N ASP A 245 -21.53 -10.87 -1.70
CA ASP A 245 -21.29 -11.23 -3.10
C ASP A 245 -19.85 -11.72 -3.31
N LEU A 246 -18.88 -11.02 -2.70
CA LEU A 246 -17.49 -11.46 -2.69
C LEU A 246 -17.35 -12.84 -2.04
N SER A 247 -17.89 -13.07 -0.83
CA SER A 247 -17.80 -14.36 -0.14
C SER A 247 -18.40 -15.49 -0.98
N SER A 248 -19.59 -15.28 -1.56
CA SER A 248 -20.24 -16.25 -2.46
C SER A 248 -19.37 -16.55 -3.68
N PHE A 249 -18.79 -15.53 -4.30
CA PHE A 249 -17.86 -15.70 -5.42
C PHE A 249 -16.62 -16.51 -5.02
N LEU A 250 -15.94 -16.14 -3.93
CA LEU A 250 -14.74 -16.84 -3.45
C LEU A 250 -15.02 -18.33 -3.18
N ARG A 251 -16.19 -18.64 -2.61
CA ARG A 251 -16.62 -20.02 -2.30
C ARG A 251 -17.01 -20.81 -3.56
N SER A 252 -17.42 -20.13 -4.62
CA SER A 252 -17.76 -20.75 -5.91
C SER A 252 -16.52 -21.16 -6.74
N LEU A 253 -15.35 -20.56 -6.45
CA LEU A 253 -14.13 -20.83 -7.22
C LEU A 253 -13.64 -22.26 -7.01
N THR A 254 -13.46 -22.97 -8.12
CA THR A 254 -12.87 -24.31 -8.10
C THR A 254 -11.35 -24.24 -7.92
N VAL A 255 -10.74 -25.36 -7.52
CA VAL A 255 -9.27 -25.50 -7.40
C VAL A 255 -8.56 -25.12 -8.70
N ARG A 256 -9.15 -25.46 -9.86
CA ARG A 256 -8.60 -25.11 -11.18
C ARG A 256 -8.58 -23.60 -11.39
N GLU A 257 -9.62 -22.90 -10.97
CA GLU A 257 -9.74 -21.45 -11.16
C GLU A 257 -8.81 -20.68 -10.23
N ILE A 258 -8.72 -21.11 -8.97
CA ILE A 258 -7.73 -20.60 -8.01
C ILE A 258 -6.32 -20.81 -8.56
N LYS A 259 -6.03 -21.99 -9.12
CA LYS A 259 -4.74 -22.28 -9.76
C LYS A 259 -4.48 -21.34 -10.94
N ARG A 260 -5.47 -21.02 -11.78
CA ARG A 260 -5.29 -20.04 -12.88
C ARG A 260 -4.87 -18.66 -12.36
N TYR A 261 -5.50 -18.17 -11.28
CA TYR A 261 -5.10 -16.90 -10.66
C TYR A 261 -3.63 -16.91 -10.22
N ARG A 262 -3.23 -17.99 -9.55
CA ARG A 262 -1.85 -18.20 -9.13
C ARG A 262 -0.93 -18.24 -10.34
N ASP A 263 -1.13 -19.16 -11.27
CA ASP A 263 -0.27 -19.32 -12.45
C ASP A 263 -0.14 -18.01 -13.26
N SER A 264 -1.22 -17.23 -13.40
CA SER A 264 -1.18 -15.90 -14.04
C SER A 264 -0.29 -14.92 -13.29
N ALA A 265 -0.39 -14.87 -11.95
CA ALA A 265 0.49 -14.06 -11.11
C ALA A 265 1.97 -14.46 -11.25
N ARG A 266 2.28 -15.76 -11.26
CA ARG A 266 3.65 -16.26 -11.49
C ARG A 266 4.16 -15.86 -12.86
N ALA A 267 3.39 -16.12 -13.91
CA ALA A 267 3.75 -15.78 -15.28
C ALA A 267 3.99 -14.28 -15.44
N PHE A 268 3.23 -13.44 -14.74
CA PHE A 268 3.46 -12.00 -14.72
C PHE A 268 4.80 -11.63 -14.08
N VAL A 269 5.09 -12.12 -12.87
CA VAL A 269 6.35 -11.86 -12.15
C VAL A 269 7.57 -12.31 -12.97
N GLU A 270 7.46 -13.44 -13.66
CA GLU A 270 8.54 -13.99 -14.51
C GLU A 270 8.63 -13.31 -15.90
N SER A 271 7.67 -12.43 -16.24
CA SER A 271 7.63 -11.76 -17.55
C SER A 271 8.37 -10.42 -17.56
N PRO A 272 8.81 -9.93 -18.74
CA PRO A 272 9.35 -8.58 -18.88
C PRO A 272 8.39 -7.46 -18.43
N ARG A 273 7.07 -7.72 -18.36
CA ARG A 273 6.09 -6.74 -17.88
C ARG A 273 6.25 -6.42 -16.40
N PHE A 274 6.91 -7.27 -15.61
CA PHE A 274 7.19 -7.01 -14.21
C PHE A 274 8.36 -6.04 -13.99
N TYR A 275 9.23 -5.85 -14.99
CA TYR A 275 10.43 -5.00 -14.87
C TYR A 275 10.17 -3.61 -14.26
N PRO A 276 9.10 -2.85 -14.59
CA PRO A 276 8.83 -1.55 -13.96
C PRO A 276 8.75 -1.59 -12.42
N PHE A 277 8.40 -2.74 -11.83
CA PHE A 277 8.29 -2.98 -10.40
C PHE A 277 9.57 -3.55 -9.79
N SER A 278 10.61 -3.84 -10.59
CA SER A 278 11.86 -4.43 -10.09
C SER A 278 12.74 -3.38 -9.41
N LYS A 279 13.73 -3.87 -8.64
CA LYS A 279 14.77 -3.02 -8.07
C LYS A 279 15.62 -2.37 -9.16
N ASP A 280 15.86 -3.09 -10.26
CA ASP A 280 16.68 -2.62 -11.37
C ASP A 280 16.05 -1.43 -12.08
N ALA A 281 14.75 -1.47 -12.37
CA ALA A 281 14.05 -0.33 -12.96
C ALA A 281 14.10 0.91 -12.05
N PHE A 282 14.02 0.71 -10.73
CA PHE A 282 14.17 1.79 -9.77
C PHE A 282 15.61 2.34 -9.75
N VAL A 283 16.63 1.49 -9.82
CA VAL A 283 18.04 1.89 -9.96
C VAL A 283 18.28 2.67 -11.26
N ASP A 284 17.67 2.24 -12.36
CA ASP A 284 17.82 2.90 -13.66
C ASP A 284 17.27 4.32 -13.67
N ILE A 285 16.25 4.63 -12.85
CA ILE A 285 15.81 6.01 -12.59
C ILE A 285 16.97 6.84 -12.00
N PHE A 286 17.69 6.31 -11.00
CA PHE A 286 18.83 7.03 -10.42
C PHE A 286 19.99 7.16 -11.40
N ARG A 287 20.26 6.13 -12.20
CA ARG A 287 21.28 6.21 -13.26
C ARG A 287 20.94 7.32 -14.25
N GLN A 288 19.69 7.40 -14.70
CA GLN A 288 19.22 8.46 -15.58
C GLN A 288 19.36 9.84 -14.92
N ILE A 289 18.98 9.98 -13.65
CA ILE A 289 19.13 11.24 -12.90
C ILE A 289 20.59 11.70 -12.89
N VAL A 290 21.52 10.80 -12.54
CA VAL A 290 22.96 11.11 -12.47
C VAL A 290 23.48 11.49 -13.85
N CYS A 291 23.15 10.73 -14.90
CA CYS A 291 23.57 11.02 -16.27
C CYS A 291 23.06 12.40 -16.75
N GLU A 292 21.77 12.69 -16.55
CA GLU A 292 21.20 13.98 -16.94
C GLU A 292 21.84 15.14 -16.17
N ASP A 293 22.20 14.95 -14.90
CA ASP A 293 22.79 16.01 -14.09
C ASP A 293 24.28 16.25 -14.35
N THR A 294 25.04 15.20 -14.68
CA THR A 294 26.48 15.33 -15.01
C THR A 294 26.71 15.76 -16.45
N GLN A 295 25.85 15.39 -17.40
CA GLN A 295 25.93 15.85 -18.80
C GLN A 295 25.65 17.34 -18.93
N CYS A 296 24.82 17.93 -18.06
CA CYS A 296 24.63 19.38 -17.98
C CYS A 296 25.83 20.13 -17.38
N ALA A 297 26.75 19.46 -16.68
CA ALA A 297 27.93 20.09 -16.08
C ALA A 297 29.11 20.28 -17.07
N GLY A 298 28.96 19.78 -18.30
CA GLY A 298 29.97 19.87 -19.37
C GLY A 298 29.69 20.90 -20.46
N ARG A 299 28.86 21.92 -20.21
CA ARG A 299 28.65 23.07 -21.12
C ARG A 299 28.77 24.38 -20.36
#